data_AF-A0A6B1FD90-F1
#
_entry.id   AF-A0A6B1FD90-F1
#
_cell.length_a   1.000
_cell.length_b   1.000
_cell.length_c   1.000
_cell.angle_alpha   90.00
_cell.angle_beta   90.00
_cell.angle_gamma   90.00
#
_symmetry.space_group_name_H-M   'P 1'
#
loop_
_entity.id
_entity.type
_entity.pdbx_description
1 polymer ?
#
loop_
_entity_poly.entity_id
_entity_poly.type
_entity_poly.pdbx_seq_one_letter_code
_entity_poly.pdbx_strand_id
1 'polypeptide(L)' 'MADESRAGPGLDGRIARIEEIVRLLDSDALGLDDALALFEEGVGHLARAREILAETELRIEELIGHGAEDQDGDDG' A
#
# COMPACT_ATOMS: atom_id res chain seq x y z
N MET A 1 13.22 -9.30 -17.94
CA MET A 1 12.78 -8.12 -17.16
C MET A 1 11.28 -8.04 -17.30
N ALA A 2 10.55 -8.49 -16.28
CA ALA A 2 9.10 -8.49 -16.31
C ALA A 2 8.61 -7.05 -16.10
N ASP A 3 7.79 -6.62 -17.05
CA ASP A 3 7.00 -5.40 -17.14
C ASP A 3 6.52 -4.84 -15.77
N GLU A 4 7.29 -3.94 -15.16
CA GLU A 4 6.85 -3.15 -13.98
C GLU A 4 5.66 -2.23 -14.31
N SER A 5 5.35 -2.03 -15.60
CA SER A 5 4.22 -1.20 -16.06
C SER A 5 2.84 -1.86 -15.89
N ARG A 6 2.76 -3.15 -15.55
CA ARG A 6 1.49 -3.88 -15.34
C ARG A 6 1.04 -3.95 -13.88
N ALA A 7 1.92 -3.69 -12.93
CA ALA A 7 1.56 -3.53 -11.54
C ALA A 7 1.21 -2.05 -11.32
N GLY A 8 0.02 -1.75 -10.79
CA GLY A 8 -0.33 -0.38 -10.41
C GLY A 8 0.70 0.22 -9.43
N PRO A 9 0.57 1.52 -9.09
CA PRO A 9 1.57 2.21 -8.27
C PRO A 9 1.90 1.43 -6.98
N GLY A 10 3.19 1.36 -6.65
CA GLY A 10 3.67 0.85 -5.36
C GLY A 10 3.22 1.73 -4.19
N LEU A 11 3.55 1.33 -2.96
CA LEU A 11 3.12 2.03 -1.74
C LEU A 11 3.41 3.55 -1.79
N ASP A 12 4.65 3.92 -2.11
CA ASP A 12 5.07 5.33 -2.18
C ASP A 12 4.28 6.12 -3.22
N GLY A 13 4.05 5.53 -4.40
CA GLY A 13 3.26 6.15 -5.46
C GLY A 13 1.80 6.36 -5.06
N ARG A 14 1.23 5.44 -4.27
CA ARG A 14 -0.12 5.58 -3.73
C ARG A 14 -0.20 6.66 -2.67
N ILE A 15 0.78 6.73 -1.76
CA ILE A 15 0.85 7.78 -0.74
C ILE A 15 0.97 9.16 -1.42
N ALA A 16 1.86 9.30 -2.39
CA ALA A 16 2.03 10.56 -3.13
C ALA A 16 0.72 11.01 -3.80
N ARG A 17 -0.05 10.07 -4.36
CA ARG A 17 -1.35 10.37 -4.97
C ARG A 17 -2.41 10.75 -3.93
N ILE A 18 -2.46 10.08 -2.78
CA ILE A 18 -3.35 10.45 -1.67
C ILE A 18 -3.05 11.88 -1.19
N GLU A 19 -1.78 12.25 -1.04
CA GLU A 19 -1.39 13.60 -0.64
C GLU A 19 -1.81 14.65 -1.68
N GLU A 20 -1.72 14.33 -2.97
CA GLU A 20 -2.22 15.19 -4.03
C GLU A 20 -3.73 15.36 -3.98
N ILE A 21 -4.47 14.27 -3.80
CA ILE A 21 -5.93 14.28 -3.64
C ILE A 21 -6.33 15.18 -2.47
N VAL A 22 -5.66 15.06 -1.31
CA VAL A 22 -5.90 15.91 -0.15
C VAL A 22 -5.67 17.39 -0.48
N ARG A 23 -4.57 17.72 -1.17
CA ARG A 23 -4.29 19.11 -1.59
C ARG A 23 -5.35 19.65 -2.55
N LEU A 24 -5.86 18.81 -3.46
CA LEU A 24 -6.89 19.21 -4.42
C LEU A 24 -8.22 19.46 -3.70
N LEU A 25 -8.65 18.53 -2.83
CA LEU A 25 -9.89 18.64 -2.05
C LEU A 25 -9.94 19.86 -1.13
N ASP A 26 -8.78 20.37 -0.71
CA ASP A 26 -8.68 21.59 0.10
C ASP A 26 -8.77 22.89 -0.73
N SER A 27 -8.88 22.79 -2.06
CA SER A 27 -9.00 23.95 -2.94
C SER A 27 -10.45 24.44 -3.08
N ASP A 28 -10.64 25.76 -3.02
CA ASP A 28 -11.96 26.41 -3.14
C ASP A 28 -12.58 26.34 -4.56
N ALA A 29 -11.87 25.77 -5.53
CA ALA A 29 -12.27 25.74 -6.95
C ALA A 29 -12.95 24.44 -7.38
N LEU A 30 -13.16 23.49 -6.46
CA LEU A 30 -13.62 22.14 -6.79
C LEU A 30 -15.14 22.01 -6.74
N GLY A 31 -15.72 21.46 -7.80
CA GLY A 31 -17.13 21.08 -7.84
C GLY A 31 -17.42 19.84 -7.00
N LEU A 32 -18.67 19.64 -6.59
CA LEU A 32 -19.08 18.49 -5.76
C LEU A 32 -18.78 17.14 -6.43
N ASP A 33 -19.08 17.00 -7.73
CA ASP A 33 -18.86 15.75 -8.46
C ASP A 33 -17.37 15.42 -8.57
N ASP A 34 -16.54 16.44 -8.83
CA ASP A 34 -15.09 16.28 -8.87
C ASP A 34 -14.52 15.92 -7.48
N ALA A 35 -15.06 16.51 -6.41
CA ALA A 35 -14.66 16.22 -5.05
C ALA A 35 -15.02 14.78 -4.64
N LEU A 36 -16.20 14.29 -5.05
CA LEU A 36 -16.61 12.90 -4.85
C LEU A 36 -15.69 11.94 -5.60
N ALA A 37 -15.37 12.22 -6.86
CA ALA A 37 -14.48 11.38 -7.65
C ALA A 37 -13.07 11.29 -7.01
N LEU A 38 -12.51 12.42 -6.57
CA LEU A 38 -11.23 12.46 -5.87
C LEU A 38 -11.26 11.69 -4.54
N PHE A 39 -12.37 11.80 -3.80
CA PHE A 39 -12.54 11.07 -2.54
C PHE A 39 -12.57 9.55 -2.78
N GLU A 40 -13.36 9.08 -3.74
CA GLU A 40 -13.42 7.66 -4.12
C GLU A 40 -12.05 7.12 -4.57
N GLU A 41 -11.32 7.91 -5.36
CA GLU A 41 -9.96 7.58 -5.77
C GLU A 41 -9.03 7.44 -4.54
N GLY A 42 -9.10 8.38 -3.60
CA GLY A 42 -8.31 8.38 -2.38
C GLY A 42 -8.58 7.15 -1.51
N VAL A 43 -9.85 6.77 -1.36
CA VAL A 43 -10.26 5.54 -0.65
C VAL A 43 -9.67 4.30 -1.33
N GLY A 44 -9.70 4.24 -2.67
CA GLY A 44 -9.11 3.15 -3.44
C GLY A 44 -7.59 3.02 -3.23
N HIS A 45 -6.87 4.15 -3.22
CA HIS A 45 -5.43 4.15 -2.92
C HIS A 45 -5.14 3.66 -1.49
N LEU A 46 -5.91 4.11 -0.50
CA LEU A 46 -5.75 3.71 0.89
C LEU A 46 -6.02 2.22 1.10
N ALA A 47 -7.07 1.69 0.48
CA ALA A 47 -7.39 0.26 0.54
C ALA A 47 -6.23 -0.58 0.01
N ARG A 48 -5.71 -0.24 -1.17
CA ARG A 48 -4.60 -1.00 -1.77
C ARG A 48 -3.28 -0.82 -1.01
N ALA A 49 -3.02 0.34 -0.42
CA ALA A 49 -1.85 0.56 0.43
C ALA A 49 -1.88 -0.36 1.68
N ARG A 50 -3.05 -0.52 2.30
CA ARG A 50 -3.25 -1.44 3.43
C ARG A 50 -2.99 -2.90 3.04
N GLU A 51 -3.46 -3.32 1.86
CA GLU A 51 -3.19 -4.67 1.36
C GLU A 51 -1.70 -4.92 1.15
N ILE A 52 -0.98 -3.96 0.54
CA ILE A 52 0.48 -4.07 0.35
C ILE A 52 1.20 -4.21 1.70
N LEU A 53 0.79 -3.44 2.71
CA LEU A 53 1.37 -3.52 4.04
C LEU A 53 1.10 -4.89 4.69
N ALA A 54 -0.13 -5.39 4.62
CA ALA A 54 -0.49 -6.70 5.17
C ALA A 54 0.25 -7.85 4.46
N GLU A 55 0.36 -7.80 3.13
CA GLU A 55 1.14 -8.76 2.35
C GLU A 55 2.63 -8.74 2.74
N THR A 56 3.17 -7.55 3.00
CA THR A 56 4.56 -7.37 3.41
C THR A 56 4.80 -7.88 4.83
N GLU A 57 3.89 -7.60 5.76
CA GLU A 57 3.94 -8.06 7.14
C GLU A 57 3.92 -9.59 7.21
N LEU A 58 2.98 -10.23 6.51
CA LEU A 58 2.91 -11.69 6.43
C LEU A 58 4.23 -12.31 5.93
N ARG A 59 4.83 -11.72 4.90
CA ARG A 59 6.10 -12.21 4.35
C ARG A 59 7.26 -12.03 5.33
N ILE A 60 7.26 -10.97 6.13
CA ILE A 60 8.25 -10.76 7.20
C ILE A 60 8.07 -11.82 8.28
N GLU A 61 6.83 -12.08 8.71
CA GLU A 61 6.51 -13.11 9.69
C GLU A 61 6.95 -14.49 9.22
N GLU A 62 6.69 -14.85 7.97
CA GLU A 62 7.18 -16.10 7.38
C GLU A 62 8.71 -16.18 7.42
N LEU A 63 9.42 -15.14 6.99
CA LEU A 63 10.89 -15.14 6.98
C LEU A 63 11.50 -15.25 8.37
N ILE A 64 10.90 -14.62 9.38
CA ILE A 64 11.37 -14.68 10.77
C ILE A 64 10.99 -16.01 11.41
N GLY A 65 9.77 -16.50 11.18
CA GLY A 65 9.25 -17.75 11.73
C GLY A 65 10.05 -18.97 11.29
N HIS A 66 10.40 -19.06 10.01
CA HIS A 66 11.28 -20.13 9.51
C HIS A 66 12.72 -20.02 10.05
N GLY A 67 13.18 -18.84 10.47
CA GLY A 67 14.51 -18.66 11.04
C GLY A 67 14.66 -19.11 12.51
N ALA A 68 13.54 -19.31 13.22
CA ALA A 68 13.52 -19.73 14.61
C ALA A 68 13.42 -21.26 14.78
N GLU A 69 12.81 -21.97 13.84
CA GLU A 69 12.61 -23.42 13.91
C GLU A 69 13.86 -24.25 13.54
N ASP A 70 14.87 -23.62 12.92
CA ASP A 70 16.12 -24.26 12.53
C ASP A 70 17.17 -24.37 13.67
N GLN A 71 16.89 -23.88 14.89
CA GLN A 71 17.85 -23.84 16.01
C GLN A 71 17.58 -24.78 17.19
N ASP A 72 16.43 -25.46 17.26
CA ASP A 72 16.07 -26.33 18.40
C ASP A 72 16.22 -27.84 18.08
N GLY A 73 17.26 -28.20 17.31
CA GLY A 73 17.47 -29.56 16.79
C GLY A 73 18.80 -30.23 17.13
N ASP A 74 19.61 -29.68 18.06
CA ASP A 74 20.86 -30.31 18.52
C ASP A 74 21.03 -30.11 20.04
N ASP A 75 20.43 -30.99 20.84
CA ASP A 75 20.94 -31.32 22.16
C ASP A 75 20.82 -32.84 22.33
N GLY A 76 21.95 -33.51 22.13
CA GLY A 76 22.11 -34.98 22.22
C GLY A 76 22.29 -35.51 23.64
#